data_AF-A0A258Q7B8-F1
#
_entry.id   AF-A0A258Q7B8-F1
#
_cell.length_a   1.000
_cell.length_b   1.000
_cell.length_c   1.000
_cell.angle_alpha   90.00
_cell.angle_beta   90.00
_cell.angle_gamma   90.00
#
_symmetry.space_group_name_H-M   'P 1'
#
loop_
_entity.id
_entity.type
_entity.pdbx_description
1 polymer ?
#
loop_
_entity_poly.entity_id
_entity_poly.type
_entity_poly.pdbx_seq_one_letter_code
_entity_poly.pdbx_strand_id
1 'polypeptide(L)'
;MLKRIYWLSLLLISLNSHADSMLDYLTDSHGKYIGPTVEDQVALMDKDRNGFADVFEVRAYLEKQHGAGYQKELLDKWEASASGKSCSTPFAKELYSDRTN
;
A
#
# COMPACT_ATOMS: atom_id res chain seq x y z
N MET A 1 -13.10 -48.93 16.53
CA MET A 1 -13.08 -47.86 15.51
C MET A 1 -13.67 -46.55 16.04
N LEU A 2 -14.85 -46.57 16.67
CA LEU A 2 -15.53 -45.36 17.19
C LEU A 2 -14.70 -44.53 18.20
N LYS A 3 -14.00 -45.18 19.14
CA LYS A 3 -13.16 -44.51 20.15
C LYS A 3 -12.06 -43.63 19.54
N ARG A 4 -11.44 -44.05 18.41
CA ARG A 4 -10.39 -43.28 17.71
C ARG A 4 -10.94 -42.04 17.02
N ILE A 5 -12.20 -42.08 16.58
CA ILE A 5 -12.88 -40.93 15.95
C ILE A 5 -13.14 -39.83 16.99
N TYR A 6 -13.48 -40.21 18.24
CA TYR A 6 -13.62 -39.26 19.36
C TYR A 6 -12.31 -38.54 19.70
N TRP A 7 -11.16 -39.23 19.65
CA TRP A 7 -9.86 -38.59 19.87
C TRP A 7 -9.48 -37.63 18.73
N LEU A 8 -9.80 -37.97 17.48
CA LEU A 8 -9.56 -37.09 16.33
C LEU A 8 -10.44 -35.83 16.36
N SER A 9 -11.68 -35.96 16.80
CA SER A 9 -12.62 -34.82 16.90
C SER A 9 -12.28 -33.90 18.08
N LEU A 10 -11.76 -34.42 19.19
CA LEU A 10 -11.27 -33.59 20.29
C LEU A 10 -10.03 -32.76 19.90
N LEU A 11 -9.16 -33.29 19.04
CA LEU A 11 -7.96 -32.60 18.55
C LEU A 11 -8.29 -31.43 17.60
N LEU A 12 -9.39 -31.53 16.84
CA LEU A 12 -9.82 -30.50 15.88
C LEU A 12 -10.44 -29.27 16.57
N ILE A 13 -10.97 -29.40 17.79
CA ILE A 13 -11.60 -28.30 18.53
C ILE A 13 -10.55 -27.33 19.10
N SER A 14 -9.32 -27.80 19.34
CA SER A 14 -8.23 -27.02 19.95
C SER A 14 -7.56 -26.02 19.00
N LEU A 15 -7.89 -26.04 17.71
CA LEU A 15 -7.22 -25.22 16.68
C LEU A 15 -7.84 -23.83 16.45
N ASN A 16 -8.86 -23.46 17.23
CA ASN A 16 -9.43 -22.09 17.19
C ASN A 16 -8.60 -21.13 18.05
N SER A 17 -7.28 -21.08 17.82
CA SER A 17 -6.42 -20.02 18.33
C SER A 17 -6.86 -18.68 17.71
N HIS A 18 -7.02 -17.69 18.59
CA HIS A 18 -7.75 -16.45 18.37
C HIS A 18 -7.34 -15.69 17.11
N ALA A 19 -8.34 -15.20 16.36
CA ALA A 19 -8.15 -14.14 15.41
C ALA A 19 -8.04 -12.84 16.19
N ASP A 20 -6.87 -12.58 16.81
CA ASP A 20 -6.58 -11.27 17.36
C ASP A 20 -6.76 -10.26 16.24
N SER A 21 -7.58 -9.24 16.51
CA SER A 21 -7.80 -8.15 15.56
C SER A 21 -6.44 -7.51 15.25
N MET A 22 -6.14 -7.23 13.99
CA MET A 22 -4.92 -6.49 13.63
C MET A 22 -4.80 -5.18 14.43
N LEU A 23 -5.94 -4.58 14.80
CA LEU A 23 -5.96 -3.41 15.66
C LEU A 23 -5.42 -3.70 17.07
N ASP A 24 -5.75 -4.85 17.67
CA ASP A 24 -5.23 -5.24 18.99
C ASP A 24 -3.73 -5.52 18.95
N TYR A 25 -3.21 -6.05 17.84
CA TYR A 25 -1.76 -6.21 17.66
C TYR A 25 -1.03 -4.85 17.53
N LEU A 26 -1.70 -3.86 16.96
CA LEU A 26 -1.15 -2.53 16.72
C LEU A 26 -1.44 -1.56 17.86
N THR A 27 -2.03 -2.01 18.96
CA THR A 27 -2.45 -1.16 20.08
C THR A 27 -1.90 -1.74 21.40
N ASP A 28 -1.35 -0.87 22.26
CA ASP A 28 -0.86 -1.30 23.58
C ASP A 28 -2.00 -1.56 24.59
N SER A 29 -1.64 -2.03 25.78
CA SER A 29 -2.58 -2.27 26.89
C SER A 29 -3.34 -1.03 27.37
N HIS A 30 -2.95 0.16 26.93
CA HIS A 30 -3.59 1.44 27.24
C HIS A 30 -4.45 1.97 26.09
N GLY A 31 -4.60 1.22 24.99
CA GLY A 31 -5.38 1.65 23.84
C GLY A 31 -4.62 2.61 22.90
N LYS A 32 -3.30 2.78 23.08
CA LYS A 32 -2.49 3.64 22.21
C LYS A 32 -1.94 2.84 21.04
N TYR A 33 -2.07 3.39 19.83
CA TYR A 33 -1.45 2.81 18.64
C TYR A 33 0.08 2.77 18.79
N ILE A 34 0.65 1.58 18.68
CA ILE A 34 2.09 1.28 18.71
C ILE A 34 2.59 0.69 17.39
N GLY A 35 1.72 0.60 16.39
CA GLY A 35 2.11 0.16 15.06
C GLY A 35 3.08 1.15 14.38
N PRO A 36 3.68 0.74 13.26
CA PRO A 36 4.55 1.62 12.47
C PRO A 36 3.79 2.89 12.10
N THR A 37 4.43 4.04 12.28
CA THR A 37 3.81 5.31 11.93
C THR A 37 3.91 5.55 10.42
N VAL A 38 3.14 6.51 9.92
CA VAL A 38 3.24 6.92 8.52
C VAL A 38 4.63 7.50 8.23
N GLU A 39 5.17 8.26 9.17
CA GLU A 39 6.49 8.86 9.11
C GLU A 39 7.60 7.80 9.01
N ASP A 40 7.50 6.73 9.81
CA ASP A 40 8.42 5.60 9.73
C ASP A 40 8.40 4.94 8.35
N GLN A 41 7.21 4.79 7.75
CA GLN A 41 7.08 4.23 6.41
C GLN A 41 7.62 5.17 5.32
N VAL A 42 7.37 6.48 5.44
CA VAL A 42 7.95 7.47 4.53
C VAL A 42 9.47 7.43 4.60
N ALA A 43 10.06 7.34 5.80
CA ALA A 43 11.51 7.21 5.97
C ALA A 43 12.11 5.94 5.33
N LEU A 44 11.33 4.86 5.21
CA LEU A 44 11.77 3.66 4.49
C LEU A 44 11.75 3.83 2.97
N MET A 45 10.87 4.69 2.46
CA MET A 45 10.69 4.97 1.04
C MET A 45 11.67 6.06 0.56
N ASP A 46 11.79 7.16 1.29
CA ASP A 46 12.64 8.32 1.02
C ASP A 46 14.13 7.92 0.93
N LYS A 47 14.65 7.79 -0.30
CA LYS A 47 16.04 7.42 -0.59
C LYS A 47 16.94 8.64 -0.70
N ASP A 48 16.42 9.72 -1.26
CA ASP A 48 17.18 10.94 -1.46
C ASP A 48 17.26 11.83 -0.19
N ARG A 49 16.51 11.46 0.86
CA ARG A 49 16.43 12.09 2.18
C ARG A 49 15.94 13.53 2.11
N ASN A 50 15.04 13.81 1.17
CA ASN A 50 14.44 15.13 1.01
C ASN A 50 13.25 15.38 1.98
N GLY A 51 12.85 14.36 2.75
CA GLY A 51 11.79 14.43 3.75
C GLY A 51 10.41 14.01 3.24
N PHE A 52 10.29 13.53 2.00
CA PHE A 52 9.07 12.94 1.45
C PHE A 52 9.40 11.77 0.52
N ALA A 53 8.41 10.94 0.23
CA ALA A 53 8.55 9.85 -0.74
C ALA A 53 7.94 10.27 -2.07
N ASP A 54 8.75 10.31 -3.13
CA ASP A 54 8.26 10.57 -4.47
C ASP A 54 7.57 9.33 -5.09
N VAL A 55 6.90 9.51 -6.23
CA VAL A 55 6.15 8.42 -6.89
C VAL A 55 7.07 7.28 -7.36
N PHE A 56 8.31 7.59 -7.73
CA PHE A 56 9.30 6.60 -8.19
C PHE A 56 9.84 5.79 -7.01
N GLU A 57 10.05 6.43 -5.87
CA GLU A 57 10.46 5.80 -4.60
C GLU A 57 9.34 4.93 -4.04
N VAL A 58 8.09 5.39 -4.11
CA VAL A 58 6.91 4.61 -3.75
C VAL A 58 6.79 3.38 -4.65
N ARG A 59 6.95 3.52 -5.97
CA ARG A 59 6.96 2.37 -6.89
C ARG A 59 8.08 1.39 -6.52
N ALA A 60 9.31 1.87 -6.37
CA ALA A 60 10.46 1.02 -6.05
C ALA A 60 10.26 0.27 -4.72
N TYR A 61 9.66 0.93 -3.73
CA TYR A 61 9.32 0.31 -2.46
C TYR A 61 8.25 -0.76 -2.61
N LEU A 62 7.16 -0.48 -3.33
CA LEU A 62 6.07 -1.45 -3.55
C LEU A 62 6.53 -2.66 -4.35
N GLU A 63 7.35 -2.46 -5.39
CA GLU A 63 7.93 -3.57 -6.16
C GLU A 63 8.90 -4.42 -5.34
N LYS A 64 9.62 -3.81 -4.40
CA LYS A 64 10.48 -4.55 -3.45
C LYS A 64 9.66 -5.44 -2.51
N GLN A 65 8.47 -5.00 -2.09
CA GLN A 65 7.62 -5.76 -1.15
C GLN A 65 6.77 -6.83 -1.84
N HIS A 66 6.23 -6.53 -3.03
CA HIS A 66 5.22 -7.36 -3.70
C HIS A 66 5.72 -8.04 -4.99
N GLY A 67 6.92 -7.69 -5.45
CA GLY A 67 7.50 -8.19 -6.69
C GLY A 67 7.41 -7.19 -7.85
N ALA A 68 8.21 -7.44 -8.89
CA ALA A 68 8.30 -6.58 -10.06
C ALA A 68 6.95 -6.47 -10.79
N GLY A 69 6.56 -5.26 -11.19
CA GLY A 69 5.30 -5.01 -11.90
C GLY A 69 4.05 -5.01 -11.02
N TYR A 70 4.20 -4.96 -9.70
CA TYR A 70 3.07 -4.79 -8.78
C TYR A 70 2.27 -3.53 -9.14
N GLN A 71 0.97 -3.69 -9.40
CA GLN A 71 0.06 -2.60 -9.77
C GLN A 71 0.58 -1.68 -10.89
N LYS A 72 1.34 -2.25 -11.85
CA LYS A 72 2.02 -1.53 -12.93
C LYS A 72 1.15 -0.44 -13.58
N GLU A 73 -0.07 -0.75 -13.99
CA GLU A 73 -0.95 0.20 -14.67
C GLU A 73 -1.29 1.43 -13.80
N LEU A 74 -1.53 1.22 -12.51
CA LEU A 74 -1.82 2.30 -11.56
C LEU A 74 -0.59 3.17 -11.35
N LEU A 75 0.55 2.53 -11.08
CA LEU A 75 1.80 3.24 -10.86
C LEU A 75 2.26 3.97 -12.12
N ASP A 76 2.00 3.43 -13.32
CA ASP A 76 2.32 4.07 -14.60
C ASP A 76 1.52 5.37 -14.77
N LYS A 77 0.25 5.37 -14.37
CA LYS A 77 -0.59 6.59 -14.36
C LYS A 77 -0.09 7.61 -13.34
N TRP A 78 0.34 7.16 -12.16
CA TRP A 78 0.90 8.04 -11.14
C TRP A 78 2.20 8.70 -11.60
N GLU A 79 3.13 7.93 -12.19
CA GLU A 79 4.36 8.49 -12.75
C GLU A 79 4.07 9.44 -13.93
N ALA A 80 3.08 9.10 -14.79
CA ALA A 80 2.65 10.00 -15.86
C ALA A 80 2.08 11.32 -15.33
N SER A 81 1.34 11.27 -14.22
CA SER A 81 0.82 12.47 -13.54
C SER A 81 1.94 13.31 -12.93
N ALA A 82 2.88 12.67 -12.21
CA ALA A 82 4.03 13.32 -11.58
C ALA A 82 5.01 13.93 -12.60
N SER A 83 5.20 13.26 -13.75
CA SER A 83 6.04 13.76 -14.86
C SER A 83 5.39 14.87 -15.70
N GLY A 84 4.22 15.38 -15.29
CA GLY A 84 3.58 16.53 -15.93
C GLY A 84 2.79 16.21 -17.19
N LYS A 85 2.53 14.94 -17.53
CA LYS A 85 1.64 14.58 -18.65
C LYS A 85 0.16 14.93 -18.39
N SER A 86 -0.17 15.42 -17.19
CA SER A 86 -1.52 15.80 -16.78
C SER A 86 -2.05 17.11 -17.40
N CYS A 87 -1.25 17.91 -18.10
CA CYS A 87 -1.69 19.17 -18.73
C CYS A 87 -1.88 19.08 -20.25
N SER A 88 -2.14 17.90 -20.79
CA SER A 88 -2.68 17.73 -22.15
C SER A 88 -4.20 17.54 -22.09
N THR A 89 -4.91 18.39 -21.35
CA THR A 89 -6.37 18.44 -21.50
C THR A 89 -6.69 18.98 -22.90
N PRO A 90 -7.69 18.45 -23.61
CA PRO A 90 -8.06 18.92 -24.96
C PRO A 90 -8.33 20.43 -25.02
N PHE A 91 -8.68 21.02 -23.87
CA PHE A 91 -8.92 22.44 -23.66
C PHE A 91 -7.68 23.34 -23.94
N ALA A 92 -6.46 22.81 -23.77
CA ALA A 92 -5.24 23.58 -24.05
C ALA A 92 -5.01 23.81 -25.55
N LYS A 93 -5.65 23.04 -26.44
CA LYS A 93 -5.53 23.21 -27.89
C LYS A 93 -6.41 24.34 -28.42
N GLU A 94 -7.57 24.57 -27.80
CA GLU A 94 -8.52 25.61 -28.21
C GLU A 94 -8.10 27.01 -27.76
N LEU A 95 -7.41 27.15 -26.62
CA LEU A 95 -6.94 28.45 -26.11
C LEU A 95 -5.85 29.13 -26.97
N TYR A 96 -5.09 28.37 -27.76
CA TYR A 96 -4.08 28.92 -28.68
C TYR A 96 -4.56 29.03 -30.12
N SER A 97 -5.75 28.51 -30.45
CA SER A 97 -6.33 28.57 -31.79
C SER A 97 -6.98 29.92 -32.11
N ASP A 98 -7.28 30.75 -31.11
CA ASP A 98 -8.09 31.97 -31.27
C ASP A 98 -7.26 33.27 -31.21
N ARG A 99 -5.94 33.18 -31.46
CA ARG A 99 -5.06 34.35 -31.51
C ARG A 99 -4.42 34.54 -32.89
N THR A 100 -5.23 34.44 -33.94
CA THR A 100 -4.91 34.94 -35.29
C THR A 100 -6.17 35.50 -35.94
N ASN A 101 -6.57 36.71 -35.53
CA ASN A 101 -7.30 37.67 -36.36
C ASN A 101 -6.84 39.07 -35.98
#